data_AF-A0AAV1LMK0-F1
#
_entry.id   AF-A0AAV1LMK0-F1
#
_cell.length_a   1.000
_cell.length_b   1.000
_cell.length_c   1.000
_cell.angle_alpha   90.00
_cell.angle_beta   90.00
_cell.angle_gamma   90.00
#
_symmetry.space_group_name_H-M   'P 1'
#
loop_
_entity.id
_entity.type
_entity.pdbx_description
1 polymer ?
#
loop_
_entity_poly.entity_id
_entity_poly.type
_entity_poly.pdbx_seq_one_letter_code
_entity_poly.pdbx_strand_id
1 'polypeptide(L)'
;MLRDGIIESVDCSDWASPIVPVNKADGSLRICADYKATLNPVLQIDRYLLPRIDDLMVKLSAACYHSKIDLSQAYNQIELDDTKNIQS
;
A
#
# COMPACT_ATOMS: atom_id res chain seq x y z
N MET A 1 -2.17 13.84 5.18
CA MET A 1 -3.07 13.05 4.32
C MET A 1 -4.07 13.94 3.59
N LEU A 2 -5.05 14.57 4.26
CA LEU A 2 -6.00 15.49 3.60
C LEU A 2 -5.32 16.65 2.86
N ARG A 3 -4.42 17.37 3.54
CA ARG A 3 -3.66 18.48 2.93
C ARG A 3 -2.73 18.04 1.81
N ASP A 4 -2.29 16.79 1.86
CA ASP A 4 -1.33 16.22 0.91
C ASP A 4 -2.03 15.56 -0.29
N GLY A 5 -3.37 15.63 -0.37
CA GLY A 5 -4.16 15.03 -1.45
C GLY A 5 -4.23 13.51 -1.43
N ILE A 6 -3.81 12.86 -0.34
CA ILE A 6 -3.78 11.38 -0.24
C ILE A 6 -5.18 10.81 0.03
N ILE A 7 -6.03 11.58 0.72
CA ILE A 7 -7.42 11.22 1.03
C ILE A 7 -8.29 12.44 0.84
N GLU A 8 -9.58 12.20 0.61
CA GLU A 8 -10.62 13.21 0.50
C GLU A 8 -11.75 12.97 1.50
N SER A 9 -12.54 14.00 1.76
CA SER A 9 -13.76 13.89 2.56
C SER A 9 -14.89 13.35 1.69
N VAL A 10 -15.65 12.39 2.22
CA VAL A 10 -16.87 11.87 1.59
C VAL A 10 -18.06 12.05 2.52
N ASP A 11 -19.20 12.48 1.99
CA ASP A 11 -20.42 12.68 2.78
C ASP A 11 -21.08 11.35 3.17
N CYS A 12 -21.04 10.36 2.27
CA CYS A 12 -21.54 9.01 2.49
C CYS A 12 -20.71 7.97 1.74
N SER A 13 -20.60 6.78 2.32
CA SER A 13 -19.94 5.61 1.70
C SER A 13 -20.60 4.34 2.20
N ASP A 14 -20.88 3.41 1.27
CA ASP A 14 -21.38 2.07 1.59
C ASP A 14 -20.33 1.19 2.29
N TRP A 15 -19.06 1.59 2.19
CA TRP A 15 -17.92 0.87 2.76
C TRP A 15 -17.18 1.76 3.76
N ALA A 16 -16.87 1.19 4.92
CA ALA A 16 -16.05 1.84 5.94
C ALA A 16 -15.20 0.80 6.65
N SER A 17 -13.93 1.14 6.91
CA SER A 17 -13.01 0.33 7.70
C SER A 17 -12.67 1.08 9.00
N PRO A 18 -12.62 0.40 10.14
CA PRO A 18 -12.27 1.06 11.39
C PRO A 18 -10.81 1.54 11.36
N ILE A 19 -10.56 2.69 11.99
CA ILE A 19 -9.23 3.28 12.11
C ILE A 19 -8.55 2.77 13.38
N VAL A 20 -7.33 2.29 13.22
CA VAL A 20 -6.42 1.80 14.26
C VAL A 20 -5.25 2.79 14.38
N PRO A 21 -5.25 3.65 15.41
CA PRO A 21 -4.11 4.51 15.72
C PRO A 21 -2.98 3.68 16.35
N VAL A 22 -1.76 3.83 15.84
CA VAL A 22 -0.57 3.15 16.35
C VAL A 22 0.50 4.19 16.70
N ASN A 23 0.95 4.20 17.94
CA ASN A 23 2.09 5.00 18.35
C ASN A 23 3.38 4.35 17.86
N LYS A 24 4.19 5.09 17.10
CA LYS A 24 5.53 4.66 16.73
C LYS A 24 6.51 4.93 17.88
N ALA A 25 7.66 4.25 17.84
CA ALA A 25 8.73 4.43 18.81
C ALA A 25 9.31 5.86 18.81
N ASP A 26 9.22 6.58 17.69
CA ASP A 26 9.62 7.99 17.55
C ASP A 26 8.58 8.98 18.13
N GLY A 27 7.49 8.49 18.72
CA GLY A 27 6.41 9.30 19.27
C GLY A 27 5.40 9.80 18.24
N SER A 28 5.62 9.56 16.94
CA SER A 28 4.65 9.90 15.91
C SER A 28 3.47 8.92 15.88
N LEU A 29 2.31 9.41 15.43
CA LEU A 29 1.11 8.59 15.26
C LEU A 29 1.03 8.06 13.83
N ARG A 30 0.83 6.74 13.69
CA ARG A 30 0.47 6.12 12.42
C ARG A 30 -1.01 5.76 12.44
N ILE A 31 -1.75 6.31 11.49
CA ILE A 31 -3.15 5.96 11.25
C ILE A 31 -3.16 4.74 10.30
N CYS A 32 -3.82 3.66 10.69
CA CYS A 32 -4.00 2.46 9.88
C CYS A 32 -5.49 2.13 9.77
N ALA A 33 -5.99 1.78 8.60
CA ALA A 33 -7.32 1.21 8.47
C ALA A 33 -7.24 -0.32 8.59
N ASP A 34 -8.16 -0.93 9.34
CA ASP A 34 -8.25 -2.39 9.40
C ASP A 34 -9.04 -2.95 8.21
N TYR A 35 -8.35 -3.08 7.08
CA TYR A 35 -8.92 -3.69 5.87
C TYR A 35 -9.13 -5.19 6.02
N LYS A 36 -8.53 -5.86 7.01
CA LYS A 36 -8.71 -7.30 7.20
C LYS A 36 -10.14 -7.63 7.62
N ALA A 37 -10.73 -6.80 8.46
CA ALA A 37 -12.09 -6.98 8.95
C ALA A 37 -13.18 -6.71 7.90
N THR A 38 -12.85 -5.97 6.83
CA THR A 38 -13.85 -5.41 5.91
C THR A 38 -13.57 -5.74 4.45
N LEU A 39 -12.46 -5.21 3.90
CA LEU A 39 -12.19 -5.19 2.46
C LEU A 39 -11.48 -6.46 1.97
N ASN A 40 -10.47 -6.93 2.71
CA ASN A 40 -9.63 -8.06 2.29
C ASN A 40 -10.40 -9.36 2.00
N PRO A 41 -11.50 -9.71 2.71
CA PRO A 41 -12.26 -10.93 2.42
C PRO A 41 -12.99 -10.92 1.07
N VAL A 42 -13.30 -9.74 0.53
CA VAL A 42 -14.08 -9.56 -0.71
C VAL A 42 -13.24 -9.07 -1.90
N LEU A 43 -11.94 -8.86 -1.68
CA LEU A 43 -11.01 -8.42 -2.72
C LEU A 43 -10.68 -9.56 -3.68
N GLN A 44 -10.75 -9.26 -4.98
CA GLN A 44 -10.17 -10.12 -6.00
C GLN A 44 -8.65 -9.97 -5.98
N ILE A 45 -7.95 -11.03 -5.58
CA ILE A 45 -6.48 -11.02 -5.50
C ILE A 45 -5.89 -11.17 -6.91
N ASP A 46 -5.32 -10.08 -7.43
CA ASP A 46 -4.41 -10.17 -8.56
C ASP A 46 -3.04 -10.70 -8.08
N ARG A 47 -2.51 -11.70 -8.79
CA ARG A 47 -1.26 -12.38 -8.42
C ARG A 47 -0.16 -11.96 -9.37
N TYR A 48 0.60 -10.94 -8.97
CA TYR A 48 1.83 -10.59 -9.65
C TYR A 48 2.96 -11.55 -9.29
N LEU A 49 3.63 -12.12 -10.30
CA LEU A 49 4.76 -13.03 -10.10
C LEU A 49 6.02 -12.24 -9.76
N LEU A 50 6.41 -12.25 -8.49
CA LEU A 50 7.70 -11.71 -8.07
C LEU A 50 8.84 -12.67 -8.46
N PRO A 51 9.96 -12.16 -9.00
CA PRO A 51 11.12 -13.00 -9.32
C PRO A 51 11.71 -13.61 -8.04
N ARG A 52 12.38 -14.76 -8.18
CA ARG A 52 13.09 -15.36 -7.05
C ARG A 52 14.30 -14.52 -6.68
N ILE A 53 14.67 -14.56 -5.40
CA ILE A 53 15.84 -13.84 -4.90
C ILE A 53 17.11 -14.28 -5.64
N ASP A 54 17.27 -15.58 -5.90
CA ASP A 54 18.44 -16.10 -6.63
C ASP A 54 18.56 -15.50 -8.04
N ASP A 55 17.44 -15.40 -8.77
CA ASP A 55 17.42 -14.82 -10.12
C ASP A 55 17.81 -13.33 -10.09
N LEU A 56 17.36 -12.61 -9.05
CA LEU A 56 17.71 -11.21 -8.85
C LEU A 56 19.21 -11.05 -8.51
N MET A 57 19.75 -11.93 -7.67
CA MET A 57 21.16 -11.88 -7.24
C MET A 57 22.13 -12.21 -8.38
N VAL A 58 21.79 -13.17 -9.26
CA VAL A 58 22.60 -13.45 -10.46
C VAL A 58 22.68 -12.22 -11.35
N LYS A 59 21.54 -11.54 -11.60
CA LYS A 59 21.52 -10.30 -12.40
C LYS A 59 22.32 -9.18 -11.75
N LEU A 60 22.25 -9.05 -10.43
CA LEU A 60 23.03 -8.07 -9.67
C LEU A 60 24.53 -8.37 -9.75
N SER A 61 24.97 -9.62 -9.57
CA SER A 61 26.39 -9.99 -9.53
C SER A 61 27.19 -9.64 -10.80
N ALA A 62 26.52 -9.43 -11.93
CA ALA A 62 27.13 -8.99 -13.18
C ALA A 62 27.45 -7.48 -13.23
N ALA A 63 26.99 -6.69 -12.26
CA ALA A 63 27.20 -5.25 -12.21
C ALA A 63 28.45 -4.87 -11.40
N CYS A 64 29.19 -3.86 -11.86
CA CYS A 64 30.35 -3.32 -11.13
C CYS A 64 29.97 -2.30 -10.04
N TYR A 65 28.78 -1.68 -10.16
CA TYR A 65 28.29 -0.66 -9.24
C TYR A 65 26.80 -0.87 -8.99
N HIS A 66 26.36 -0.57 -7.77
CA HIS A 66 24.98 -0.68 -7.35
C HIS A 66 24.52 0.60 -6.67
N SER A 67 23.25 0.96 -6.88
CA SER A 67 22.57 2.02 -6.16
C SER A 67 21.24 1.51 -5.64
N LYS A 68 20.86 1.92 -4.43
CA LYS A 68 19.56 1.62 -3.83
C LYS A 68 18.73 2.89 -3.77
N ILE A 69 17.50 2.83 -4.25
CA ILE A 69 16.53 3.91 -4.14
C ILE A 69 15.44 3.45 -3.19
N ASP A 70 15.08 4.31 -2.24
CA ASP A 70 13.94 4.10 -1.34
C ASP A 70 12.80 5.04 -1.76
N LEU A 71 11.64 4.46 -2.09
CA LEU A 71 10.45 5.22 -2.42
C LEU A 71 9.63 5.44 -1.14
N SER A 72 9.89 6.56 -0.48
CA SER A 72 9.19 6.91 0.76
C SER A 72 7.68 6.97 0.52
N GLN A 73 6.91 6.25 1.34
CA GLN A 73 5.45 6.19 1.23
C GLN A 73 4.98 5.80 -0.20
N ALA A 74 5.69 4.89 -0.87
CA ALA A 74 5.46 4.49 -2.26
C ALA A 74 3.98 4.26 -2.63
N TYR A 75 3.20 3.61 -1.74
CA TYR A 75 1.79 3.36 -1.99
C TYR A 75 0.95 4.63 -2.17
N ASN A 76 1.32 5.74 -1.53
CA ASN A 76 0.62 7.02 -1.65
C ASN A 76 0.97 7.76 -2.95
N GLN A 77 1.93 7.25 -3.73
CA GLN A 77 2.35 7.85 -5.00
C GLN A 77 1.61 7.25 -6.20
N ILE A 78 0.84 6.18 -5.98
CA ILE A 78 0.07 5.48 -7.00
C ILE A 78 -1.39 5.89 -6.83
N GLU A 79 -1.99 6.39 -7.91
CA GLU A 79 -3.41 6.73 -7.94
C GLU A 79 -4.27 5.45 -7.84
N LEU A 80 -5.37 5.55 -7.08
CA LEU A 80 -6.35 4.48 -6.99
C LEU A 80 -7.26 4.53 -8.22
N ASP A 81 -7.72 3.36 -8.64
CA ASP A 81 -8.74 3.25 -9.68
C ASP A 81 -10.06 3.82 -9.18
N ASP A 82 -10.71 4.66 -10.00
CA ASP A 82 -12.04 5.22 -9.73
C ASP A 82 -13.13 4.13 -9.72
N THR A 83 -12.85 2.96 -10.32
CA THR A 83 -13.78 1.84 -10.39
C THR A 83 -13.63 0.89 -9.19
N LYS A 84 -14.74 0.65 -8.49
CA LYS A 84 -14.80 -0.24 -7.31
C LYS A 84 -14.90 -1.70 -7.76
N ASN A 85 -13.78 -2.33 -8.10
CA ASN A 85 -13.73 -3.76 -8.43
C ASN A 85 -13.82 -4.63 -7.16
N ILE A 86 -15.02 -4.73 -6.58
CA ILE A 86 -15.33 -5.53 -5.39
C ILE A 86 -16.34 -6.62 -5.80
N GLN A 87 -16.07 -7.90 -5.53
CA GLN A 87 -17.03 -8.97 -5.82
C GLN A 87 -18.15 -8.97 -4.76
N SER A 88 -19.39 -8.86 -5.22
CA SER A 88 -20.64 -8.99 -4.44
C SER A 88 -21.03 -10.45 -4.25
#